data_AF-A0A9E0SY51-F1
#
_entry.id   AF-A0A9E0SY51-F1
#
_cell.length_a   1.000
_cell.length_b   1.000
_cell.length_c   1.000
_cell.angle_alpha   90.00
_cell.angle_beta   90.00
_cell.angle_gamma   90.00
#
_symmetry.space_group_name_H-M   'P 1'
#
loop_
_entity.id
_entity.type
_entity.pdbx_description
1 polymer ?
#
loop_
_entity_poly.entity_id
_entity_poly.type
_entity_poly.pdbx_seq_one_letter_code
_entity_poly.pdbx_strand_id
1 'polypeptide(L)'
;MVVETLWCELDYNSPEGAQAALAGREGCAVHAIGMWPGDMPDHRTGAGEIAAWALRQALDAVVWTALRPKFGGRDGEAPGNADEAIKYLMGLRGDALDRARDYVRKAPSQIQTSFRGAVAAALGIE
;
A
#
# COMPACT_ATOMS: atom_id res chain seq x y z
N MET A 1 -1.61 -6.36 -16.20
CA MET A 1 -1.13 -7.29 -15.15
C MET A 1 -2.03 -7.09 -13.94
N VAL A 2 -2.58 -8.16 -13.38
CA VAL A 2 -3.37 -8.10 -12.14
C VAL A 2 -2.47 -8.64 -11.03
N VAL A 3 -2.30 -7.87 -9.96
CA VAL A 3 -1.60 -8.32 -8.76
C VAL A 3 -2.64 -8.89 -7.83
N GLU A 4 -2.43 -10.12 -7.36
CA GLU A 4 -3.33 -10.74 -6.40
C GLU A 4 -3.28 -9.95 -5.08
N THR A 5 -4.44 -9.70 -4.48
CA THR A 5 -4.57 -9.03 -3.19
C THR A 5 -4.79 -10.07 -2.11
N LEU A 6 -3.99 -10.03 -1.05
CA LEU A 6 -4.17 -10.86 0.14
C LEU A 6 -5.02 -10.16 1.18
N TRP A 7 -5.74 -10.94 1.97
CA TRP A 7 -6.58 -10.50 3.07
C TRP A 7 -6.56 -11.54 4.19
N CYS A 8 -7.01 -11.15 5.38
CA CYS A 8 -7.19 -12.04 6.51
C CYS A 8 -8.38 -11.58 7.35
N GLU A 9 -8.97 -12.51 8.09
CA GLU A 9 -10.00 -12.19 9.08
C GLU A 9 -9.37 -11.51 10.29
N LEU A 10 -10.10 -10.55 10.87
CA LEU A 10 -9.68 -9.81 12.05
C LEU A 10 -10.63 -10.13 13.21
N ASP A 11 -10.07 -10.37 14.40
CA ASP A 11 -10.84 -10.62 15.62
C ASP A 11 -11.14 -9.30 16.34
N TYR A 12 -12.20 -8.61 15.90
CA TYR A 12 -12.68 -7.38 16.51
C TYR A 12 -14.20 -7.39 16.64
N ASN A 13 -14.69 -6.82 17.75
CA ASN A 13 -16.13 -6.74 18.05
C ASN A 13 -16.87 -5.70 17.19
N SER A 14 -16.17 -4.82 16.47
CA SER A 14 -16.80 -3.89 15.52
C SER A 14 -15.86 -3.46 14.39
N PRO A 15 -16.41 -3.08 13.22
CA PRO A 15 -15.64 -2.53 12.11
C PRO A 15 -14.86 -1.26 12.48
N GLU A 16 -15.45 -0.37 13.27
CA GLU A 16 -14.82 0.88 13.72
C GLU A 16 -13.64 0.60 14.65
N GLY A 17 -13.75 -0.44 15.50
CA GLY A 17 -12.65 -0.91 16.33
C GLY A 17 -11.48 -1.41 15.49
N ALA A 18 -11.76 -2.21 14.45
CA ALA A 18 -10.75 -2.65 13.50
C ALA A 18 -10.13 -1.49 12.70
N GLN A 19 -10.94 -0.50 12.30
CA GLN A 19 -10.50 0.68 11.57
C GLN A 19 -9.56 1.54 12.43
N ALA A 20 -9.92 1.80 13.69
CA ALA A 20 -9.11 2.56 14.63
C ALA A 20 -7.79 1.83 14.97
N ALA A 21 -7.84 0.51 15.14
CA ALA A 21 -6.64 -0.30 15.38
C ALA A 21 -5.68 -0.25 14.18
N LEU A 22 -6.20 -0.36 12.95
CA LEU A 22 -5.41 -0.22 11.74
C LEU A 22 -4.80 1.19 11.62
N ALA A 23 -5.58 2.24 11.91
CA ALA A 23 -5.08 3.62 11.92
C ALA A 23 -3.92 3.80 12.92
N GLY A 24 -4.05 3.23 14.12
CA GLY A 24 -3.00 3.23 15.14
C GLY A 24 -1.74 2.51 14.69
N ARG A 25 -1.87 1.37 13.99
CA ARG A 25 -0.74 0.64 13.42
C ARG A 25 -0.01 1.43 12.34
N GLU A 26 -0.75 2.10 11.46
CA GLU A 26 -0.17 2.92 10.38
C GLU A 26 0.32 4.30 10.87
N GLY A 27 -0.01 4.70 12.10
CA GLY A 27 0.31 6.03 12.63
C GLY A 27 -0.39 7.16 11.89
N CYS A 28 -1.62 6.91 11.39
CA CYS A 28 -2.39 7.88 10.61
C CYS A 28 -3.75 8.19 11.25
N ALA A 29 -4.44 9.19 10.69
CA ALA A 29 -5.81 9.48 11.07
C ALA A 29 -6.79 8.45 10.50
N VAL A 30 -7.94 8.27 11.17
CA VAL A 30 -8.97 7.29 10.79
C VAL A 30 -9.52 7.53 9.38
N HIS A 31 -9.63 8.78 8.92
CA HIS A 31 -10.09 9.11 7.55
C HIS A 31 -9.14 8.62 6.43
N ALA A 32 -7.92 8.21 6.78
CA ALA A 32 -6.96 7.60 5.87
C ALA A 32 -7.05 6.06 5.85
N ILE A 33 -7.96 5.47 6.62
CA ILE A 33 -8.30 4.06 6.61
C ILE A 33 -9.67 3.90 5.97
N GLY A 34 -9.74 3.12 4.90
CA GLY A 34 -11.02 2.76 4.28
C GLY A 34 -11.76 1.74 5.12
N MET A 35 -13.09 1.84 5.10
CA MET A 35 -13.99 0.90 5.76
C MET A 35 -15.20 0.66 4.86
N TRP A 36 -15.64 -0.60 4.81
CA TRP A 36 -16.90 -0.96 4.21
C TRP A 36 -17.61 -1.98 5.11
N PRO A 37 -18.92 -1.85 5.38
CA PRO A 37 -19.73 -0.65 5.09
C PRO A 37 -19.28 0.54 5.93
N GLY A 38 -19.49 1.77 5.45
CA GLY A 38 -19.10 2.97 6.20
C GLY A 38 -18.75 4.16 5.32
N ASP A 39 -18.19 5.19 5.96
CA ASP A 39 -17.72 6.38 5.28
C ASP A 39 -16.51 6.06 4.38
N MET A 40 -16.54 6.64 3.18
CA MET A 40 -15.45 6.48 2.23
C MET A 40 -14.22 7.25 2.70
N PRO A 41 -13.01 6.67 2.60
CA PRO A 41 -11.78 7.37 2.94
C PRO A 41 -11.53 8.54 1.97
N ASP A 42 -10.60 9.42 2.34
CA ASP A 42 -10.20 10.54 1.49
C ASP A 42 -9.57 10.08 0.17
N HIS A 43 -8.76 9.02 0.21
CA HIS A 43 -8.20 8.41 -0.99
C HIS A 43 -9.01 7.17 -1.40
N ARG A 44 -9.76 7.28 -2.49
CA ARG A 44 -10.79 6.29 -2.87
C ARG A 44 -10.36 5.29 -3.94
N THR A 45 -9.09 5.28 -4.32
CA THR A 45 -8.56 4.33 -5.32
C THR A 45 -8.83 2.90 -4.85
N GLY A 46 -9.54 2.12 -5.68
CA GLY A 46 -9.88 0.73 -5.36
C GLY A 46 -11.02 0.55 -4.37
N ALA A 47 -11.58 1.61 -3.78
CA ALA A 47 -12.60 1.50 -2.72
C ALA A 47 -13.89 0.83 -3.21
N GLY A 48 -14.32 1.13 -4.44
CA GLY A 48 -15.49 0.50 -5.05
C GLY A 48 -15.26 -0.99 -5.34
N GLU A 49 -14.07 -1.34 -5.83
CA GLU A 49 -13.67 -2.71 -6.10
C GLU A 49 -13.58 -3.54 -4.82
N ILE A 50 -13.05 -2.97 -3.74
CA ILE A 50 -13.00 -3.60 -2.41
C ILE A 50 -14.41 -3.83 -1.87
N ALA A 51 -15.30 -2.81 -1.93
CA ALA A 51 -16.68 -2.96 -1.49
C ALA A 51 -17.44 -4.04 -2.28
N ALA A 52 -17.29 -4.05 -3.61
CA ALA A 52 -17.90 -5.06 -4.46
C ALA A 52 -17.33 -6.47 -4.19
N TRP A 53 -16.03 -6.57 -3.89
CA TRP A 53 -15.40 -7.83 -3.49
C TRP A 53 -15.92 -8.33 -2.14
N ALA A 54 -16.01 -7.45 -1.13
CA ALA A 54 -16.51 -7.79 0.21
C ALA A 54 -17.94 -8.35 0.17
N LEU A 55 -18.82 -7.73 -0.62
CA LEU A 55 -20.17 -8.25 -0.90
C LEU A 55 -20.15 -9.66 -1.49
N ARG A 56 -19.28 -9.93 -2.47
CA ARG A 56 -19.17 -11.26 -3.09
C ARG A 56 -18.59 -12.31 -2.15
N GLN A 57 -17.73 -11.90 -1.21
CA GLN A 57 -17.17 -12.78 -0.19
C GLN A 57 -18.09 -12.97 1.03
N ALA A 58 -19.25 -12.30 1.06
CA ALA A 58 -20.18 -12.29 2.18
C ALA A 58 -19.52 -11.88 3.52
N LEU A 59 -18.60 -10.92 3.45
CA LEU A 59 -17.96 -10.35 4.64
C LEU A 59 -18.87 -9.32 5.30
N ASP A 60 -18.91 -9.30 6.63
CA ASP A 60 -19.68 -8.31 7.40
C ASP A 60 -19.06 -6.91 7.28
N ALA A 61 -17.72 -6.85 7.28
CA ALA A 61 -16.97 -5.61 7.06
C ALA A 61 -15.54 -5.87 6.56
N VAL A 62 -14.93 -4.83 5.99
CA VAL A 62 -13.54 -4.80 5.54
C VAL A 62 -12.91 -3.45 5.87
N VAL A 63 -11.67 -3.47 6.35
CA VAL A 63 -10.85 -2.26 6.53
C VAL A 63 -9.55 -2.37 5.74
N TRP A 64 -9.06 -1.26 5.21
CA TRP A 64 -7.80 -1.23 4.44
C TRP A 64 -7.09 0.11 4.55
N THR A 65 -5.79 0.12 4.30
CA THR A 65 -5.01 1.36 4.25
C THR A 65 -5.33 2.13 2.97
N ALA A 66 -5.94 3.30 3.11
CA ALA A 66 -6.24 4.22 2.03
C ALA A 66 -5.27 5.42 2.06
N LEU A 67 -3.98 5.13 2.29
CA LEU A 67 -2.96 6.16 2.37
C LEU A 67 -2.67 6.73 0.97
N ARG A 68 -2.53 8.05 0.90
CA ARG A 68 -2.01 8.71 -0.31
C ARG A 68 -0.54 8.35 -0.51
N PRO A 69 -0.07 8.20 -1.75
CA PRO A 69 1.35 8.00 -1.99
C PRO A 69 2.14 9.23 -1.53
N LYS A 70 3.41 9.01 -1.21
CA LYS A 70 4.37 10.08 -0.90
C LYS A 70 5.65 9.82 -1.66
N PHE A 71 6.12 10.83 -2.39
CA PHE A 71 7.32 10.72 -3.19
C PHE A 71 8.13 12.02 -3.15
N GLY A 72 9.45 11.92 -2.97
CA GLY A 72 10.33 13.09 -2.89
C GLY A 72 9.94 14.10 -1.80
N GLY A 73 9.34 13.64 -0.70
CA GLY A 73 8.86 14.50 0.40
C GLY A 73 7.50 15.17 0.16
N ARG A 74 6.86 14.94 -0.99
CA ARG A 74 5.56 15.52 -1.35
C ARG A 74 4.44 14.49 -1.15
N ASP A 75 3.42 14.89 -0.39
CA ASP A 75 2.25 14.06 -0.11
C ASP A 75 1.29 14.08 -1.31
N GLY A 76 0.68 12.93 -1.62
CA GLY A 76 -0.21 12.78 -2.76
C GLY A 76 0.51 12.51 -4.08
N GLU A 77 1.84 12.43 -4.07
CA GLU A 77 2.64 12.19 -5.27
C GLU A 77 3.24 10.79 -5.30
N ALA A 78 3.24 10.21 -6.49
CA ALA A 78 3.91 8.96 -6.85
C ALA A 78 4.86 9.23 -8.02
N PRO A 79 5.91 8.43 -8.21
CA PRO A 79 6.70 8.50 -9.43
C PRO A 79 5.80 8.21 -10.64
N GLY A 80 5.92 9.02 -11.70
CA GLY A 80 5.12 8.88 -12.91
C GLY A 80 5.47 7.63 -13.72
N ASN A 81 6.68 7.09 -13.56
CA ASN A 81 7.13 5.84 -14.17
C ASN A 81 8.32 5.23 -13.41
N ALA A 82 8.80 4.07 -13.88
CA ALA A 82 9.91 3.36 -13.24
C ALA A 82 11.22 4.14 -13.30
N ASP A 83 11.50 4.86 -14.39
CA ASP A 83 12.74 5.63 -14.56
C ASP A 83 12.84 6.76 -13.53
N GLU A 84 11.73 7.43 -13.24
CA GLU A 84 11.67 8.47 -12.20
C GLU A 84 11.94 7.89 -10.81
N ALA A 85 11.34 6.74 -10.49
CA ALA A 85 11.60 6.04 -9.24
C ALA A 85 13.07 5.61 -9.13
N ILE A 86 13.61 5.03 -10.20
CA ILE A 86 15.02 4.60 -10.29
C ILE A 86 15.95 5.79 -10.09
N LYS A 87 15.69 6.91 -10.76
CA LYS A 87 16.49 8.14 -10.62
C LYS A 87 16.53 8.63 -9.17
N TYR A 88 15.39 8.63 -8.48
CA TYR A 88 15.32 8.99 -7.06
C TYR A 88 16.14 8.03 -6.20
N LEU A 89 15.95 6.71 -6.39
CA LEU A 89 16.62 5.67 -5.62
C LEU A 89 18.14 5.68 -5.82
N MET A 90 18.60 5.90 -7.06
CA MET A 90 20.02 6.05 -7.40
C MET A 90 20.65 7.32 -6.81
N GLY A 91 19.85 8.29 -6.40
CA GLY A 91 20.29 9.49 -5.68
C GLY A 91 20.52 9.27 -4.18
N LEU A 92 19.98 8.18 -3.60
CA LEU A 92 20.13 7.89 -2.16
C LEU A 92 21.56 7.46 -1.82
N ARG A 93 21.99 7.73 -0.58
CA ARG A 93 23.33 7.40 -0.06
C ARG A 93 23.23 6.90 1.38
N GLY A 94 24.23 6.13 1.81
CA GLY A 94 24.31 5.56 3.16
C GLY A 94 23.07 4.75 3.53
N ASP A 95 22.66 4.85 4.79
CA ASP A 95 21.52 4.12 5.35
C ASP A 95 20.22 4.22 4.53
N ALA A 96 19.99 5.36 3.86
CA ALA A 96 18.78 5.53 3.05
C ALA A 96 18.79 4.60 1.83
N LEU A 97 19.94 4.42 1.19
CA LEU A 97 20.10 3.50 0.07
C LEU A 97 20.00 2.05 0.55
N ASP A 98 20.60 1.73 1.69
CA ASP A 98 20.57 0.37 2.24
C ASP A 98 19.14 -0.04 2.63
N ARG A 99 18.39 0.84 3.31
CA ARG A 99 16.97 0.63 3.60
C ARG A 99 16.13 0.45 2.34
N ALA A 100 16.39 1.23 1.30
CA ALA A 100 15.68 1.11 0.03
C ALA A 100 15.94 -0.25 -0.64
N ARG A 101 17.20 -0.70 -0.67
CA ARG A 101 17.57 -2.02 -1.19
C ARG A 101 16.92 -3.15 -0.40
N ASP A 102 16.97 -3.06 0.93
CA ASP A 102 16.36 -4.06 1.81
C ASP A 102 14.84 -4.14 1.64
N TYR A 103 14.17 -3.00 1.48
CA TYR A 103 12.74 -2.96 1.21
C TYR A 103 12.38 -3.64 -0.11
N VAL A 104 13.16 -3.38 -1.17
CA VAL A 104 12.95 -4.02 -2.49
C VAL A 104 13.20 -5.52 -2.41
N ARG A 105 14.26 -5.97 -1.72
CA ARG A 105 14.59 -7.40 -1.55
C ARG A 105 13.53 -8.17 -0.74
N LYS A 106 12.94 -7.54 0.27
CA LYS A 106 11.92 -8.17 1.14
C LYS A 106 10.52 -8.18 0.53
N ALA A 107 10.34 -7.61 -0.66
CA ALA A 107 9.04 -7.57 -1.32
C ALA A 107 8.55 -8.98 -1.67
N PRO A 108 7.32 -9.37 -1.30
CA PRO A 108 6.77 -10.68 -1.65
C PRO A 108 6.78 -10.95 -3.16
N SER A 109 6.97 -12.21 -3.57
CA SER A 109 6.98 -12.62 -4.98
C SER A 109 5.66 -12.33 -5.70
N GLN A 110 4.54 -12.37 -4.97
CA GLN A 110 3.20 -12.10 -5.50
C GLN A 110 3.03 -10.67 -6.04
N ILE A 111 3.80 -9.71 -5.53
CA ILE A 111 3.74 -8.31 -5.99
C ILE A 111 4.83 -7.99 -7.02
N GLN A 112 5.50 -9.00 -7.61
CA GLN A 112 6.53 -8.82 -8.62
C GLN A 112 5.93 -8.32 -9.94
N THR A 113 5.90 -7.01 -10.09
CA THR A 113 5.50 -6.33 -11.32
C THR A 113 6.72 -5.96 -12.17
N SER A 114 6.51 -5.65 -13.46
CA SER A 114 7.57 -5.13 -14.33
C SER A 114 8.24 -3.88 -13.76
N PHE A 115 7.46 -3.02 -13.09
CA PHE A 115 7.97 -1.84 -12.38
C PHE A 115 8.97 -2.24 -11.28
N ARG A 116 8.62 -3.23 -10.44
CA ARG A 116 9.52 -3.72 -9.38
C ARG A 116 10.75 -4.41 -9.94
N GLY A 117 10.62 -5.19 -11.02
CA GLY A 117 11.76 -5.81 -11.70
C GLY A 117 12.76 -4.77 -12.22
N ALA A 118 12.29 -3.69 -12.85
CA ALA A 118 13.15 -2.60 -13.30
C ALA A 118 13.89 -1.91 -12.14
N VAL A 119 13.20 -1.66 -11.02
CA VAL A 119 13.80 -1.09 -9.81
C VAL A 119 14.84 -2.02 -9.19
N ALA A 120 14.55 -3.32 -9.09
CA ALA A 120 15.46 -4.32 -8.54
C ALA A 120 16.75 -4.42 -9.38
N ALA A 121 16.61 -4.52 -10.71
CA ALA A 121 17.74 -4.55 -11.64
C ALA A 121 18.61 -3.29 -11.50
N ALA A 122 18.01 -2.10 -11.43
CA ALA A 122 18.76 -0.85 -11.25
C ALA A 122 19.49 -0.77 -9.91
N LEU A 123 18.96 -1.39 -8.86
CA LEU A 123 19.59 -1.43 -7.53
C LEU A 123 20.62 -2.55 -7.36
N GLY A 124 20.77 -3.44 -8.36
CA GLY A 124 21.63 -4.62 -8.31
C GLY A 124 21.09 -5.72 -7.39
N ILE A 125 19.78 -5.92 -7.38
CA ILE A 125 19.08 -6.92 -6.57
C ILE A 125 18.61 -8.02 -7.52
N GLU A 126 19.12 -9.23 -7.31
CA GLU A 126 18.69 -10.47 -7.98
C GLU A 126 17.48 -11.11 -7.27
#